data_AF-A0A537B6Z2-F1
#
_entry.id   AF-A0A537B6Z2-F1
#
_cell.length_a   1.000
_cell.length_b   1.000
_cell.length_c   1.000
_cell.angle_alpha   90.00
_cell.angle_beta   90.00
_cell.angle_gamma   90.00
#
_symmetry.space_group_name_H-M   'P 1'
#
loop_
_entity.id
_entity.type
_entity.pdbx_description
1 polymer ?
#
loop_
_entity_poly.entity_id
_entity_poly.type
_entity_poly.pdbx_seq_one_letter_code
_entity_poly.pdbx_strand_id
1 'polypeptide(L)'
;MVRDRRIRRAQDLSRGAADRLVSRRPWNEPRGRLPSAAHRRKRGRANRRRSTDGAGNKERARRKISRARGRTGGLPGELRLSERRVERPPDGRALRCKRRDVPVVGRRRGEGAVIRAAIVGLGRWGQNLVASVQGKSGAIRFVAGATRTPERSRAFADAHGFPLRESYEKLLADPAIDAVVLATPHSLHAGQIIAAARAGKHVFAEKPFALSLRDAEAAVRACAENELTLAIGYNWRFQPALQEIKRLLGDGGQLGKLLHIEGNFCGPSAYRFEREHWRQSREEGPAGGMTGRGVHLVDAMICLSGRIESLVAQSSRAVRDFGLDDTTSMLFRFESGATGYLGTVIATAETWRLQVFGANGWAEVGGVEHLNTWQLKVCTIDREN
;
A
#
# COMPACT_ATOMS: atom_id res chain seq x y z
N MET A 1 25.31 22.39 11.44
CA MET A 1 26.12 21.14 11.60
C MET A 1 25.22 19.89 11.73
N VAL A 2 25.49 18.74 11.08
CA VAL A 2 24.56 17.57 11.11
C VAL A 2 24.67 16.75 12.40
N ARG A 3 23.58 16.65 13.18
CA ARG A 3 23.47 15.81 14.39
C ARG A 3 22.48 14.66 14.19
N ASP A 4 22.97 13.47 13.80
CA ASP A 4 22.17 12.24 13.63
C ASP A 4 21.64 11.70 14.99
N ARG A 5 20.51 12.23 15.47
CA ARG A 5 19.81 11.71 16.66
C ARG A 5 18.92 10.52 16.30
N ARG A 6 19.51 9.32 16.29
CA ARG A 6 18.79 8.05 16.14
C ARG A 6 17.94 7.73 17.38
N ILE A 7 16.68 8.19 17.39
CA ILE A 7 15.73 7.87 18.45
C ILE A 7 15.26 6.42 18.29
N ARG A 8 15.92 5.48 18.98
CA ARG A 8 15.41 4.12 19.20
C ARG A 8 14.76 4.05 20.58
N ARG A 9 13.43 3.91 20.65
CA ARG A 9 12.79 3.30 21.83
C ARG A 9 12.75 1.79 21.61
N ALA A 10 13.40 1.03 22.48
CA ALA A 10 13.13 -0.39 22.58
C ALA A 10 11.73 -0.59 23.16
N GLN A 11 10.99 -1.57 22.63
CA GLN A 11 9.97 -2.28 23.38
C GLN A 11 10.61 -3.58 23.85
N ASP A 12 10.34 -4.01 25.08
CA ASP A 12 11.01 -5.16 25.66
C ASP A 12 10.64 -6.45 24.92
N LEU A 13 11.63 -6.98 24.21
CA LEU A 13 11.67 -8.34 23.69
C LEU A 13 12.93 -9.00 24.26
N SER A 14 12.76 -10.18 24.86
CA SER A 14 13.79 -10.90 25.59
C SER A 14 15.06 -11.09 24.75
N ARG A 15 16.22 -10.69 25.29
CA ARG A 15 17.51 -10.76 24.60
C ARG A 15 17.87 -12.21 24.24
N GLY A 16 18.15 -12.47 22.97
CA GLY A 16 18.61 -13.77 22.48
C GLY A 16 19.42 -13.66 21.19
N ALA A 17 20.75 -13.77 21.33
CA ALA A 17 21.75 -14.01 20.28
C ALA A 17 21.60 -13.26 18.93
N ALA A 18 22.27 -12.11 18.82
CA ALA A 18 22.77 -11.64 17.52
C ALA A 18 24.24 -12.07 17.37
N ASP A 19 24.49 -13.15 16.62
CA ASP A 19 25.70 -13.35 15.79
C ASP A 19 25.76 -14.78 15.20
N ARG A 20 25.84 -14.88 13.85
CA ARG A 20 26.78 -15.75 13.10
C ARG A 20 26.44 -15.87 11.60
N LEU A 21 27.31 -15.24 10.80
CA LEU A 21 27.90 -15.74 9.54
C LEU A 21 27.02 -16.10 8.33
N VAL A 22 27.58 -15.82 7.15
CA VAL A 22 26.95 -15.99 5.83
C VAL A 22 27.19 -17.40 5.24
N SER A 23 26.14 -17.95 4.65
CA SER A 23 26.10 -19.11 3.72
C SER A 23 26.37 -20.52 4.28
N ARG A 24 25.41 -21.43 4.04
CA ARG A 24 25.52 -22.46 2.96
C ARG A 24 24.16 -23.14 2.71
N ARG A 25 24.13 -24.00 1.68
CA ARG A 25 22.96 -24.57 0.97
C ARG A 25 21.98 -25.37 1.86
N PRO A 26 20.69 -25.48 1.45
CA PRO A 26 19.71 -26.34 2.13
C PRO A 26 20.01 -27.83 1.95
N TRP A 27 19.71 -28.62 2.98
CA TRP A 27 19.61 -30.09 2.96
C TRP A 27 18.59 -30.53 4.02
N ASN A 28 17.52 -31.20 3.60
CA ASN A 28 17.16 -32.55 4.06
C ASN A 28 15.80 -32.98 3.52
N GLU A 29 15.79 -34.01 2.69
CA GLU A 29 14.79 -35.07 2.72
C GLU A 29 15.48 -36.39 3.12
N PRO A 30 14.77 -37.39 3.68
CA PRO A 30 15.40 -38.53 4.34
C PRO A 30 16.01 -39.57 3.38
N ARG A 31 17.06 -40.28 3.82
CA ARG A 31 17.68 -41.38 3.06
C ARG A 31 17.11 -42.74 3.44
N GLY A 32 16.48 -43.43 2.49
CA GLY A 32 16.32 -44.89 2.49
C GLY A 32 17.56 -45.59 1.94
N ARG A 33 17.75 -46.89 2.22
CA ARG A 33 18.90 -47.70 1.76
C ARG A 33 18.59 -48.52 0.50
N LEU A 34 19.63 -48.83 -0.26
CA LEU A 34 19.63 -49.78 -1.40
C LEU A 34 19.66 -51.24 -0.88
N PRO A 35 19.42 -52.26 -1.75
CA PRO A 35 20.55 -52.81 -2.51
C PRO A 35 20.27 -53.29 -3.96
N SER A 36 21.29 -53.11 -4.81
CA SER A 36 21.77 -53.98 -5.92
C SER A 36 20.82 -54.71 -6.89
N ALA A 37 21.01 -54.44 -8.19
CA ALA A 37 21.33 -55.47 -9.22
C ALA A 37 21.95 -54.80 -10.46
N ALA A 38 22.65 -55.57 -11.31
CA ALA A 38 23.28 -55.07 -12.55
C ALA A 38 22.48 -55.47 -13.80
N HIS A 39 22.67 -54.76 -14.92
CA HIS A 39 22.75 -55.39 -16.25
C HIS A 39 23.59 -54.60 -17.27
N ARG A 40 23.86 -55.23 -18.43
CA ARG A 40 24.98 -54.92 -19.35
C ARG A 40 24.59 -54.10 -20.60
N ARG A 41 25.56 -53.30 -21.06
CA ARG A 41 25.98 -53.06 -22.46
C ARG A 41 24.91 -52.81 -23.55
N LYS A 42 25.15 -51.76 -24.34
CA LYS A 42 25.80 -51.93 -25.68
C LYS A 42 26.47 -50.63 -26.16
N ARG A 43 27.47 -50.78 -27.03
CA ARG A 43 28.13 -49.69 -27.78
C ARG A 43 27.58 -49.68 -29.21
N GLY A 44 27.42 -48.49 -29.79
CA GLY A 44 27.39 -48.25 -31.24
C GLY A 44 28.43 -47.17 -31.56
N ARG A 45 29.13 -47.25 -32.70
CA ARG A 45 30.28 -46.38 -33.00
C ARG A 45 30.48 -46.21 -34.51
N ALA A 46 30.89 -45.01 -34.92
CA ALA A 46 31.44 -44.67 -36.23
C ALA A 46 30.42 -44.63 -37.41
N ASN A 47 30.71 -44.02 -38.58
CA ASN A 47 31.96 -43.38 -38.99
C ASN A 47 31.82 -42.19 -39.96
N ARG A 48 32.89 -41.38 -40.00
CA ARG A 48 33.31 -40.32 -40.94
C ARG A 48 32.83 -40.41 -42.41
N ARG A 49 32.81 -39.24 -43.07
CA ARG A 49 33.73 -38.89 -44.20
C ARG A 49 34.11 -37.39 -44.19
N ARG A 50 35.10 -37.00 -44.98
CA ARG A 50 35.78 -35.66 -45.03
C ARG A 50 36.07 -35.26 -46.48
N SER A 51 36.03 -33.96 -46.77
CA SER A 51 36.89 -33.21 -47.73
C SER A 51 36.54 -31.71 -47.59
N THR A 52 37.37 -30.81 -47.04
CA THR A 52 38.57 -30.14 -47.63
C THR A 52 38.25 -29.28 -48.86
N ASP A 53 38.63 -28.00 -49.04
CA ASP A 53 39.24 -26.93 -48.19
C ASP A 53 39.02 -25.57 -48.94
N GLY A 54 39.42 -24.34 -48.56
CA GLY A 54 40.28 -23.80 -47.50
C GLY A 54 40.36 -22.24 -47.58
N ALA A 55 41.42 -21.61 -47.03
CA ALA A 55 41.64 -20.14 -46.88
C ALA A 55 40.61 -19.39 -46.00
N GLY A 56 40.88 -18.24 -45.33
CA GLY A 56 42.06 -17.35 -45.27
C GLY A 56 41.69 -15.92 -45.77
N ASN A 57 41.93 -14.80 -45.07
CA ASN A 57 42.55 -14.48 -43.77
C ASN A 57 41.90 -13.20 -43.17
N LYS A 58 42.38 -12.71 -42.01
CA LYS A 58 41.95 -11.51 -41.25
C LYS A 58 42.23 -10.19 -42.00
N GLU A 59 41.55 -9.08 -41.63
CA GLU A 59 42.11 -8.00 -40.77
C GLU A 59 41.06 -6.91 -40.38
N ARG A 60 41.47 -5.93 -39.57
CA ARG A 60 40.72 -4.83 -38.93
C ARG A 60 40.44 -3.66 -39.87
N ALA A 61 39.39 -2.89 -39.54
CA ALA A 61 39.34 -1.45 -39.87
C ALA A 61 38.84 -0.62 -38.68
N ARG A 62 39.68 0.27 -38.14
CA ARG A 62 39.24 1.37 -37.25
C ARG A 62 38.78 2.53 -38.13
N ARG A 63 37.55 3.04 -37.96
CA ARG A 63 37.15 4.32 -38.59
C ARG A 63 37.57 5.52 -37.74
N LYS A 64 38.06 6.56 -38.43
CA LYS A 64 38.61 7.80 -37.83
C LYS A 64 37.48 8.78 -37.50
N ILE A 65 37.71 9.61 -36.48
CA ILE A 65 36.94 10.83 -36.25
C ILE A 65 37.41 11.89 -37.26
N SER A 66 36.48 12.59 -37.90
CA SER A 66 36.73 13.86 -38.59
C SER A 66 35.86 14.96 -37.97
N ARG A 67 36.41 16.18 -37.85
CA ARG A 67 35.68 17.37 -37.40
C ARG A 67 35.27 18.18 -38.63
N ALA A 68 34.01 18.56 -38.71
CA ALA A 68 33.54 19.70 -39.51
C ALA A 68 32.92 20.72 -38.55
N ARG A 69 33.14 22.02 -38.81
CA ARG A 69 32.61 23.11 -37.98
C ARG A 69 31.41 23.78 -38.66
N GLY A 70 30.38 24.07 -37.86
CA GLY A 70 29.57 25.28 -38.03
C GLY A 70 28.41 25.21 -39.03
N ARG A 71 27.19 25.02 -38.50
CA ARG A 71 26.09 25.97 -38.71
C ARG A 71 25.03 25.79 -37.62
N THR A 72 24.46 26.90 -37.15
CA THR A 72 23.27 26.91 -36.30
C THR A 72 22.04 26.64 -37.16
N GLY A 73 21.16 25.75 -36.70
CA GLY A 73 19.91 25.37 -37.35
C GLY A 73 18.95 24.80 -36.32
N GLY A 74 17.66 25.09 -36.46
CA GLY A 74 16.65 24.82 -35.43
C GLY A 74 16.34 23.33 -35.23
N LEU A 75 15.83 23.00 -34.03
CA LEU A 75 15.26 21.68 -33.71
C LEU A 75 13.84 21.58 -34.33
N PRO A 76 13.54 20.56 -35.15
CA PRO A 76 12.18 20.27 -35.60
C PRO A 76 11.44 19.34 -34.64
N GLY A 77 10.12 19.53 -34.50
CA GLY A 77 9.20 18.58 -33.87
C GLY A 77 8.61 19.04 -32.54
N GLU A 78 7.34 19.48 -32.57
CA GLU A 78 6.55 19.74 -31.37
C GLU A 78 6.27 18.45 -30.58
N LEU A 79 6.68 18.37 -29.31
CA LEU A 79 6.09 17.42 -28.37
C LEU A 79 4.69 17.90 -27.99
N ARG A 80 3.69 17.57 -28.82
CA ARG A 80 2.29 17.88 -28.55
C ARG A 80 1.78 17.10 -27.33
N LEU A 81 1.82 17.76 -26.18
CA LEU A 81 1.01 17.37 -25.01
C LEU A 81 -0.46 17.36 -25.44
N SER A 82 -1.10 16.20 -25.39
CA SER A 82 -2.51 16.07 -25.77
C SER A 82 -3.40 16.57 -24.64
N GLU A 83 -3.75 17.85 -24.69
CA GLU A 83 -4.76 18.45 -23.82
C GLU A 83 -6.13 17.78 -24.07
N ARG A 84 -6.41 16.71 -23.32
CA ARG A 84 -7.79 16.24 -23.13
C ARG A 84 -8.51 17.29 -22.30
N ARG A 85 -9.12 18.24 -22.99
CA ARG A 85 -9.96 19.32 -22.45
C ARG A 85 -11.13 18.71 -21.68
N VAL A 86 -10.95 18.48 -20.38
CA VAL A 86 -12.04 18.07 -19.49
C VAL A 86 -13.01 19.24 -19.39
N GLU A 87 -14.21 19.07 -19.95
CA GLU A 87 -15.25 20.07 -19.86
C GLU A 87 -15.65 20.26 -18.41
N ARG A 88 -15.51 21.50 -17.90
CA ARG A 88 -16.02 21.86 -16.57
C ARG A 88 -17.55 21.87 -16.63
N PRO A 89 -18.25 21.18 -15.71
CA PRO A 89 -19.70 21.33 -15.58
C PRO A 89 -20.04 22.82 -15.35
N PRO A 90 -21.02 23.38 -16.07
CA PRO A 90 -21.38 24.78 -15.97
C PRO A 90 -22.30 25.04 -14.76
N ASP A 91 -21.84 24.71 -13.54
CA ASP A 91 -22.43 25.26 -12.33
C ASP A 91 -21.38 25.36 -11.19
N GLY A 92 -20.89 26.57 -10.96
CA GLY A 92 -19.71 26.88 -10.14
C GLY A 92 -19.89 26.74 -8.63
N ARG A 93 -20.88 25.97 -8.15
CA ARG A 93 -21.09 25.69 -6.72
C ARG A 93 -20.08 24.67 -6.22
N ALA A 94 -18.81 25.08 -6.17
CA ALA A 94 -17.78 24.36 -5.43
C ALA A 94 -18.31 24.07 -4.02
N LEU A 95 -18.36 22.78 -3.65
CA LEU A 95 -18.77 22.36 -2.32
C LEU A 95 -17.75 22.88 -1.30
N ARG A 96 -17.99 24.10 -0.81
CA ARG A 96 -17.44 24.62 0.44
C ARG A 96 -18.00 23.77 1.58
N CYS A 97 -17.44 22.57 1.71
CA CYS A 97 -17.31 21.89 2.99
C CYS A 97 -16.46 22.82 3.87
N LYS A 98 -17.13 23.82 4.46
CA LYS A 98 -16.64 24.54 5.64
C LYS A 98 -16.18 23.46 6.63
N ARG A 99 -15.18 23.76 7.47
CA ARG A 99 -15.01 23.01 8.72
C ARG A 99 -16.27 23.21 9.58
N ARG A 100 -17.28 22.40 9.33
CA ARG A 100 -18.00 21.73 10.40
C ARG A 100 -17.04 20.64 10.83
N ASP A 101 -16.49 20.77 12.02
CA ASP A 101 -16.00 19.61 12.73
C ASP A 101 -17.17 18.66 12.81
N VAL A 102 -17.13 17.57 12.04
CA VAL A 102 -18.17 16.55 12.10
C VAL A 102 -18.10 16.01 13.52
N PRO A 103 -19.12 16.25 14.37
CA PRO A 103 -19.05 15.75 15.73
C PRO A 103 -18.85 14.25 15.67
N VAL A 104 -18.09 13.69 16.60
CA VAL A 104 -17.98 12.25 16.74
C VAL A 104 -19.30 11.77 17.32
N VAL A 105 -20.31 11.60 16.45
CA VAL A 105 -21.64 11.10 16.77
C VAL A 105 -21.53 9.60 17.03
N GLY A 106 -21.00 9.29 18.20
CA GLY A 106 -21.14 8.01 18.85
C GLY A 106 -21.58 8.31 20.26
N ARG A 107 -22.74 7.77 20.68
CA ARG A 107 -23.07 7.70 22.10
C ARG A 107 -21.89 6.98 22.78
N ARG A 108 -21.20 7.63 23.71
CA ARG A 108 -20.21 6.94 24.55
C ARG A 108 -20.96 5.81 25.25
N ARG A 109 -20.66 4.55 24.92
CA ARG A 109 -20.99 3.45 25.82
C ARG A 109 -20.26 3.70 27.15
N GLY A 110 -20.84 3.21 28.25
CA GLY A 110 -20.18 3.27 29.55
C GLY A 110 -18.79 2.65 29.50
N GLU A 111 -17.87 3.18 30.30
CA GLU A 111 -16.48 2.73 30.33
C GLU A 111 -16.41 1.23 30.63
N GLY A 112 -15.65 0.48 29.81
CA GLY A 112 -15.56 -0.99 29.88
C GLY A 112 -16.48 -1.78 28.93
N ALA A 113 -17.42 -1.14 28.22
CA ALA A 113 -18.34 -1.85 27.32
C ALA A 113 -17.70 -2.26 25.97
N VAL A 114 -17.31 -3.53 25.85
CA VAL A 114 -16.70 -4.13 24.65
C VAL A 114 -17.60 -4.00 23.40
N ILE A 115 -17.02 -3.61 22.26
CA ILE A 115 -17.69 -3.63 20.95
C ILE A 115 -17.72 -5.07 20.42
N ARG A 116 -18.92 -5.61 20.18
CA ARG A 116 -19.15 -6.93 19.59
C ARG A 116 -19.13 -6.81 18.07
N ALA A 117 -17.95 -6.99 17.47
CA ALA A 117 -17.72 -6.82 16.05
C ALA A 117 -17.87 -8.14 15.28
N ALA A 118 -18.16 -8.06 13.98
CA ALA A 118 -18.17 -9.21 13.09
C ALA A 118 -17.36 -8.98 11.81
N ILE A 119 -16.57 -9.99 11.41
CA ILE A 119 -15.60 -9.89 10.31
C ILE A 119 -16.17 -10.42 8.99
N VAL A 120 -16.12 -9.61 7.94
CA VAL A 120 -16.63 -9.94 6.61
C VAL A 120 -15.46 -10.03 5.64
N GLY A 121 -15.17 -11.25 5.15
CA GLY A 121 -14.02 -11.54 4.29
C GLY A 121 -12.80 -12.06 5.05
N LEU A 122 -12.82 -13.34 5.42
CA LEU A 122 -11.73 -14.02 6.13
C LEU A 122 -10.56 -14.49 5.23
N GLY A 123 -10.18 -13.65 4.26
CA GLY A 123 -8.90 -13.78 3.58
C GLY A 123 -7.73 -13.40 4.51
N ARG A 124 -6.48 -13.55 4.03
CA ARG A 124 -5.24 -13.28 4.81
C ARG A 124 -5.27 -11.98 5.63
N TRP A 125 -5.88 -10.91 5.12
CA TRP A 125 -5.94 -9.63 5.85
C TRP A 125 -7.08 -9.59 6.89
N GLY A 126 -8.27 -10.13 6.61
CA GLY A 126 -9.32 -10.28 7.61
C GLY A 126 -8.88 -11.16 8.78
N GLN A 127 -8.12 -12.23 8.50
CA GLN A 127 -7.48 -13.05 9.54
C GLN A 127 -6.44 -12.24 10.36
N ASN A 128 -5.66 -11.37 9.71
CA ASN A 128 -4.73 -10.47 10.41
C ASN A 128 -5.45 -9.43 11.30
N LEU A 129 -6.62 -8.92 10.88
CA LEU A 129 -7.46 -8.02 11.68
C LEU A 129 -8.09 -8.73 12.89
N VAL A 130 -8.47 -10.01 12.76
CA VAL A 130 -8.87 -10.82 13.93
C VAL A 130 -7.69 -11.05 14.86
N ALA A 131 -6.54 -11.48 14.33
CA ALA A 131 -5.36 -11.84 15.12
C ALA A 131 -4.66 -10.63 15.81
N SER A 132 -4.95 -9.40 15.41
CA SER A 132 -4.51 -8.18 16.12
C SER A 132 -5.41 -7.79 17.30
N VAL A 133 -6.65 -8.27 17.32
CA VAL A 133 -7.69 -7.88 18.29
C VAL A 133 -8.00 -8.98 19.31
N GLN A 134 -8.22 -10.21 18.83
CA GLN A 134 -8.75 -11.30 19.64
C GLN A 134 -7.74 -11.70 20.73
N GLY A 135 -8.18 -11.69 22.00
CA GLY A 135 -7.31 -11.93 23.16
C GLY A 135 -6.31 -10.80 23.47
N LYS A 136 -6.39 -9.65 22.79
CA LYS A 136 -5.44 -8.52 22.89
C LYS A 136 -6.09 -7.17 23.17
N SER A 137 -7.38 -7.02 22.87
CA SER A 137 -8.13 -5.77 23.07
C SER A 137 -9.23 -5.94 24.12
N GLY A 138 -9.30 -5.02 25.08
CA GLY A 138 -10.44 -4.86 25.98
C GLY A 138 -11.58 -4.00 25.39
N ALA A 139 -11.38 -3.37 24.23
CA ALA A 139 -12.35 -2.44 23.64
C ALA A 139 -13.23 -3.06 22.53
N ILE A 140 -12.75 -4.12 21.89
CA ILE A 140 -13.42 -4.76 20.74
C ILE A 140 -13.09 -6.26 20.71
N ARG A 141 -14.09 -7.07 20.37
CA ARG A 141 -14.02 -8.53 20.22
C ARG A 141 -14.72 -8.94 18.93
N PHE A 142 -14.17 -9.92 18.20
CA PHE A 142 -14.92 -10.61 17.14
C PHE A 142 -15.85 -11.66 17.74
N VAL A 143 -17.14 -11.56 17.43
CA VAL A 143 -18.21 -12.47 17.91
C VAL A 143 -18.85 -13.31 16.81
N ALA A 144 -18.62 -12.96 15.55
CA ALA A 144 -19.06 -13.72 14.38
C ALA A 144 -18.21 -13.36 13.14
N GLY A 145 -18.33 -14.13 12.07
CA GLY A 145 -17.79 -13.74 10.76
C GLY A 145 -18.60 -14.27 9.58
N ALA A 146 -18.35 -13.76 8.38
CA ALA A 146 -18.92 -14.22 7.12
C ALA A 146 -17.87 -14.20 6.00
N THR A 147 -17.92 -15.16 5.09
CA THR A 147 -16.96 -15.27 3.98
C THR A 147 -17.53 -16.13 2.86
N ARG A 148 -17.08 -15.92 1.61
CA ARG A 148 -17.54 -16.65 0.41
C ARG A 148 -17.04 -18.10 0.32
N THR A 149 -16.08 -18.48 1.16
CA THR A 149 -15.46 -19.83 1.21
C THR A 149 -15.22 -20.23 2.66
N PRO A 150 -16.28 -20.56 3.43
CA PRO A 150 -16.19 -20.82 4.86
C PRO A 150 -15.30 -22.03 5.18
N GLU A 151 -15.16 -22.99 4.27
CA GLU A 151 -14.28 -24.17 4.38
C GLU A 151 -12.82 -23.73 4.60
N ARG A 152 -12.39 -22.66 3.90
CA ARG A 152 -11.03 -22.11 4.00
C ARG A 152 -10.78 -21.26 5.26
N SER A 153 -11.83 -21.02 6.05
CA SER A 153 -11.80 -20.09 7.19
C SER A 153 -12.31 -20.69 8.50
N ARG A 154 -13.00 -21.84 8.47
CA ARG A 154 -13.65 -22.49 9.63
C ARG A 154 -12.65 -22.77 10.75
N ALA A 155 -11.59 -23.54 10.48
CA ALA A 155 -10.55 -23.84 11.47
C ALA A 155 -9.87 -22.58 12.08
N PHE A 156 -9.78 -21.48 11.32
CA PHE A 156 -9.29 -20.20 11.86
C PHE A 156 -10.32 -19.54 12.79
N ALA A 157 -11.60 -19.54 12.42
CA ALA A 157 -12.67 -18.96 13.22
C ALA A 157 -12.92 -19.74 14.52
N ASP A 158 -12.91 -21.08 14.44
CA ASP A 158 -13.03 -21.98 15.57
C ASP A 158 -11.89 -21.75 16.57
N ALA A 159 -10.64 -21.68 16.09
CA ALA A 159 -9.45 -21.39 16.91
C ALA A 159 -9.44 -19.97 17.54
N HIS A 160 -10.29 -19.05 17.06
CA HIS A 160 -10.45 -17.70 17.62
C HIS A 160 -11.80 -17.51 18.35
N GLY A 161 -12.59 -18.58 18.53
CA GLY A 161 -13.80 -18.59 19.36
C GLY A 161 -14.97 -17.78 18.80
N PHE A 162 -15.21 -17.80 17.47
CA PHE A 162 -16.40 -17.20 16.87
C PHE A 162 -16.99 -18.03 15.71
N PRO A 163 -18.34 -18.13 15.59
CA PRO A 163 -18.99 -18.85 14.51
C PRO A 163 -18.93 -18.10 13.17
N LEU A 164 -18.96 -18.87 12.08
CA LEU A 164 -19.26 -18.35 10.74
C LEU A 164 -20.78 -18.33 10.51
N ARG A 165 -21.32 -17.20 10.05
CA ARG A 165 -22.69 -17.04 9.55
C ARG A 165 -22.74 -17.38 8.05
N GLU A 166 -23.88 -17.89 7.60
CA GLU A 166 -24.16 -18.31 6.22
C GLU A 166 -23.97 -17.19 5.20
N SER A 167 -24.44 -15.99 5.54
CA SER A 167 -24.44 -14.83 4.65
C SER A 167 -24.16 -13.53 5.41
N TYR A 168 -23.95 -12.45 4.67
CA TYR A 168 -23.74 -11.12 5.25
C TYR A 168 -25.04 -10.54 5.82
N GLU A 169 -26.17 -10.84 5.20
CA GLU A 169 -27.52 -10.41 5.60
C GLU A 169 -27.92 -11.07 6.93
N LYS A 170 -27.62 -12.36 7.11
CA LYS A 170 -27.78 -13.08 8.38
C LYS A 170 -26.92 -12.49 9.51
N LEU A 171 -25.74 -11.96 9.17
CA LEU A 171 -24.84 -11.27 10.10
C LEU A 171 -25.37 -9.85 10.44
N LEU A 172 -25.92 -9.13 9.47
CA LEU A 172 -26.54 -7.82 9.70
C LEU A 172 -27.82 -7.90 10.54
N ALA A 173 -28.62 -8.95 10.38
CA ALA A 173 -29.84 -9.19 11.15
C ALA A 173 -29.61 -9.56 12.63
N ASP A 174 -28.37 -9.84 13.04
CA ASP A 174 -28.04 -10.32 14.38
C ASP A 174 -28.00 -9.18 15.42
N PRO A 175 -28.87 -9.16 16.45
CA PRO A 175 -28.84 -8.13 17.50
C PRO A 175 -27.64 -8.27 18.47
N ALA A 176 -26.90 -9.38 18.42
CA ALA A 176 -25.67 -9.55 19.19
C ALA A 176 -24.45 -8.85 18.56
N ILE A 177 -24.59 -8.28 17.36
CA ILE A 177 -23.52 -7.61 16.61
C ILE A 177 -23.73 -6.10 16.64
N ASP A 178 -22.72 -5.38 17.13
CA ASP A 178 -22.69 -3.92 17.27
C ASP A 178 -22.07 -3.22 16.04
N ALA A 179 -21.09 -3.90 15.42
CA ALA A 179 -20.29 -3.34 14.34
C ALA A 179 -19.86 -4.41 13.33
N VAL A 180 -19.62 -4.01 12.08
CA VAL A 180 -19.03 -4.88 11.05
C VAL A 180 -17.66 -4.37 10.62
N VAL A 181 -16.76 -5.30 10.34
CA VAL A 181 -15.40 -5.06 9.84
C VAL A 181 -15.30 -5.68 8.45
N LEU A 182 -15.12 -4.85 7.43
CA LEU A 182 -15.09 -5.28 6.03
C LEU A 182 -13.64 -5.42 5.55
N ALA A 183 -13.26 -6.64 5.16
CA ALA A 183 -11.97 -7.01 4.59
C ALA A 183 -12.16 -7.75 3.24
N THR A 184 -13.15 -7.28 2.48
CA THR A 184 -13.62 -7.80 1.19
C THR A 184 -12.82 -7.22 0.01
N PRO A 185 -13.11 -7.64 -1.25
CA PRO A 185 -12.67 -6.90 -2.44
C PRO A 185 -13.22 -5.48 -2.44
N HIS A 186 -12.48 -4.53 -3.03
CA HIS A 186 -12.72 -3.10 -2.90
C HIS A 186 -14.05 -2.68 -3.54
N SER A 187 -14.45 -3.38 -4.61
CA SER A 187 -15.74 -3.18 -5.30
C SER A 187 -16.95 -3.35 -4.39
N LEU A 188 -16.86 -4.20 -3.35
CA LEU A 188 -17.99 -4.52 -2.47
C LEU A 188 -18.18 -3.50 -1.33
N HIS A 189 -17.14 -2.74 -0.98
CA HIS A 189 -17.12 -1.91 0.23
C HIS A 189 -18.32 -0.97 0.33
N ALA A 190 -18.57 -0.11 -0.67
CA ALA A 190 -19.64 0.88 -0.60
C ALA A 190 -21.03 0.27 -0.41
N GLY A 191 -21.36 -0.78 -1.17
CA GLY A 191 -22.65 -1.49 -1.05
C GLY A 191 -22.81 -2.17 0.31
N GLN A 192 -21.74 -2.77 0.85
CA GLN A 192 -21.75 -3.37 2.17
C GLN A 192 -21.90 -2.32 3.29
N ILE A 193 -21.21 -1.18 3.20
CA ILE A 193 -21.34 -0.07 4.16
C ILE A 193 -22.78 0.45 4.20
N ILE A 194 -23.42 0.64 3.04
CA ILE A 194 -24.82 1.09 2.95
C ILE A 194 -25.78 0.04 3.55
N ALA A 195 -25.54 -1.25 3.32
CA ALA A 195 -26.34 -2.32 3.92
C ALA A 195 -26.19 -2.38 5.46
N ALA A 196 -24.95 -2.25 5.96
CA ALA A 196 -24.68 -2.17 7.40
C ALA A 196 -25.33 -0.96 8.06
N ALA A 197 -25.30 0.20 7.38
CA ALA A 197 -25.93 1.41 7.88
C ALA A 197 -27.44 1.25 8.04
N ARG A 198 -28.12 0.68 7.03
CA ARG A 198 -29.55 0.33 7.07
C ARG A 198 -29.91 -0.70 8.15
N ALA A 199 -28.94 -1.49 8.60
CA ALA A 199 -29.08 -2.48 9.68
C ALA A 199 -28.64 -1.94 11.06
N GLY A 200 -28.40 -0.63 11.20
CA GLY A 200 -28.01 0.01 12.46
C GLY A 200 -26.62 -0.39 12.98
N LYS A 201 -25.72 -0.85 12.10
CA LYS A 201 -24.38 -1.36 12.49
C LYS A 201 -23.29 -0.33 12.22
N HIS A 202 -22.44 -0.06 13.21
CA HIS A 202 -21.22 0.72 12.99
C HIS A 202 -20.28 -0.01 12.02
N VAL A 203 -19.47 0.71 11.26
CA VAL A 203 -18.66 0.12 10.19
C VAL A 203 -17.19 0.49 10.29
N PHE A 204 -16.32 -0.52 10.22
CA PHE A 204 -14.93 -0.37 9.80
C PHE A 204 -14.78 -0.98 8.41
N ALA A 205 -14.23 -0.24 7.45
CA ALA A 205 -13.94 -0.74 6.11
C ALA A 205 -12.44 -0.66 5.79
N GLU A 206 -11.88 -1.69 5.18
CA GLU A 206 -10.51 -1.66 4.68
C GLU A 206 -10.29 -0.62 3.59
N LYS A 207 -9.01 -0.29 3.33
CA LYS A 207 -8.64 0.69 2.30
C LYS A 207 -8.28 -0.01 0.97
N PRO A 208 -8.63 0.58 -0.20
CA PRO A 208 -9.34 1.85 -0.39
C PRO A 208 -10.81 1.77 0.02
N PHE A 209 -11.33 2.90 0.51
CA PHE A 209 -12.70 3.05 1.00
C PHE A 209 -13.76 2.67 -0.05
N ALA A 210 -13.64 3.21 -1.26
CA ALA A 210 -14.43 2.87 -2.43
C ALA A 210 -13.61 3.15 -3.70
N LEU A 211 -14.15 2.77 -4.86
CA LEU A 211 -13.50 2.92 -6.16
C LEU A 211 -14.00 4.11 -7.00
N SER A 212 -15.07 4.78 -6.57
CA SER A 212 -15.53 6.04 -7.15
C SER A 212 -15.94 7.05 -6.06
N LEU A 213 -15.92 8.34 -6.39
CA LEU A 213 -16.36 9.41 -5.49
C LEU A 213 -17.85 9.28 -5.13
N ARG A 214 -18.70 8.99 -6.13
CA ARG A 214 -20.16 8.84 -5.93
C ARG A 214 -20.47 7.74 -4.90
N ASP A 215 -19.79 6.61 -5.00
CA ASP A 215 -20.07 5.46 -4.14
C ASP A 215 -19.48 5.67 -2.73
N ALA A 216 -18.35 6.39 -2.62
CA ALA A 216 -17.83 6.90 -1.36
C ALA A 216 -18.80 7.88 -0.68
N GLU A 217 -19.34 8.85 -1.40
CA GLU A 217 -20.31 9.82 -0.89
C GLU A 217 -21.62 9.16 -0.45
N ALA A 218 -22.11 8.17 -1.20
CA ALA A 218 -23.28 7.38 -0.83
C ALA A 218 -23.04 6.57 0.46
N ALA A 219 -21.86 5.98 0.63
CA ALA A 219 -21.50 5.24 1.83
C ALA A 219 -21.32 6.13 3.08
N VAL A 220 -20.66 7.30 2.95
CA VAL A 220 -20.59 8.29 4.04
C VAL A 220 -21.98 8.77 4.43
N ARG A 221 -22.82 9.11 3.44
CA ARG A 221 -24.18 9.61 3.64
C ARG A 221 -25.04 8.61 4.39
N ALA A 222 -25.07 7.35 3.97
CA ALA A 222 -25.87 6.30 4.62
C ALA A 222 -25.49 6.12 6.10
N CYS A 223 -24.19 6.13 6.45
CA CYS A 223 -23.77 6.08 7.84
C CYS A 223 -24.16 7.34 8.63
N ALA A 224 -24.01 8.54 8.04
CA ALA A 224 -24.37 9.80 8.68
C ALA A 224 -25.88 9.94 8.94
N GLU A 225 -26.72 9.55 7.98
CA GLU A 225 -28.19 9.56 8.08
C GLU A 225 -28.74 8.61 9.15
N ASN A 226 -27.94 7.63 9.60
CA ASN A 226 -28.30 6.67 10.65
C ASN A 226 -27.54 6.92 11.98
N GLU A 227 -26.80 8.04 12.11
CA GLU A 227 -25.95 8.37 13.27
C GLU A 227 -24.85 7.32 13.58
N LEU A 228 -24.30 6.66 12.55
CA LEU A 228 -23.35 5.56 12.70
C LEU A 228 -21.90 5.97 12.40
N THR A 229 -20.99 5.63 13.32
CA THR A 229 -19.55 5.67 13.10
C THR A 229 -19.13 4.84 11.87
N LEU A 230 -18.46 5.51 10.92
CA LEU A 230 -17.74 4.90 9.80
C LEU A 230 -16.23 5.17 9.96
N ALA A 231 -15.44 4.11 10.06
CA ALA A 231 -13.99 4.15 10.16
C ALA A 231 -13.33 3.45 8.95
N ILE A 232 -12.20 3.97 8.46
CA ILE A 232 -11.46 3.40 7.32
C ILE A 232 -10.08 2.93 7.76
N GLY A 233 -9.63 1.79 7.22
CA GLY A 233 -8.39 1.07 7.57
C GLY A 233 -7.05 1.75 7.23
N TYR A 234 -6.96 3.07 7.31
CA TYR A 234 -5.71 3.81 7.17
C TYR A 234 -4.82 3.72 8.42
N ASN A 235 -4.31 2.51 8.68
CA ASN A 235 -3.54 2.18 9.87
C ASN A 235 -2.22 2.95 10.01
N TRP A 236 -1.64 3.47 8.90
CA TRP A 236 -0.40 4.26 8.92
C TRP A 236 -0.51 5.53 9.76
N ARG A 237 -1.72 6.11 9.89
CA ARG A 237 -2.00 7.23 10.80
C ARG A 237 -1.54 6.98 12.23
N PHE A 238 -1.55 5.71 12.68
CA PHE A 238 -1.26 5.30 14.05
C PHE A 238 0.15 4.75 14.23
N GLN A 239 1.00 4.74 13.19
CA GLN A 239 2.41 4.39 13.35
C GLN A 239 3.12 5.43 14.24
N PRO A 240 3.90 5.02 15.27
CA PRO A 240 4.57 5.96 16.16
C PRO A 240 5.49 6.95 15.44
N ALA A 241 6.11 6.54 14.32
CA ALA A 241 6.90 7.42 13.47
C ALA A 241 6.07 8.58 12.88
N LEU A 242 4.86 8.31 12.38
CA LEU A 242 4.01 9.32 11.78
C LEU A 242 3.40 10.25 12.83
N GLN A 243 3.11 9.72 14.02
CA GLN A 243 2.71 10.50 15.19
C GLN A 243 3.84 11.44 15.66
N GLU A 244 5.10 10.97 15.69
CA GLU A 244 6.24 11.81 16.04
C GLU A 244 6.53 12.87 14.94
N ILE A 245 6.43 12.52 13.65
CA ILE A 245 6.49 13.50 12.56
C ILE A 245 5.40 14.57 12.72
N LYS A 246 4.17 14.17 13.04
CA LYS A 246 3.06 15.09 13.30
C LYS A 246 3.33 16.00 14.51
N ARG A 247 3.93 15.47 15.58
CA ARG A 247 4.34 16.24 16.76
C ARG A 247 5.46 17.23 16.43
N LEU A 248 6.42 16.85 15.60
CA LEU A 248 7.55 17.69 15.16
C LEU A 248 7.12 18.81 14.18
N LEU A 249 6.00 18.64 13.48
CA LEU A 249 5.37 19.63 12.58
C LEU A 249 4.23 20.44 13.23
N GLY A 250 3.87 20.16 14.49
CA GLY A 250 2.83 20.89 15.21
C GLY A 250 3.21 22.33 15.53
N ASP A 251 2.29 23.09 16.12
CA ASP A 251 2.55 24.47 16.54
C ASP A 251 3.70 24.52 17.57
N GLY A 252 4.71 25.34 17.33
CA GLY A 252 5.97 25.35 18.11
C GLY A 252 6.89 24.14 17.86
N GLY A 253 6.57 23.26 16.91
CA GLY A 253 7.32 22.06 16.57
C GLY A 253 8.70 22.33 15.97
N GLN A 254 9.65 21.42 16.24
CA GLN A 254 11.08 21.59 15.91
C GLN A 254 11.35 21.72 14.40
N LEU A 255 10.48 21.21 13.54
CA LEU A 255 10.61 21.36 12.08
C LEU A 255 10.02 22.67 11.55
N GLY A 256 9.21 23.37 12.34
CA GLY A 256 8.49 24.58 11.92
C GLY A 256 7.47 24.32 10.81
N LYS A 257 7.07 25.39 10.11
CA LYS A 257 6.07 25.31 9.01
C LYS A 257 6.51 24.32 7.92
N LEU A 258 5.63 23.38 7.59
CA LEU A 258 5.82 22.44 6.47
C LEU A 258 5.88 23.18 5.11
N LEU A 259 6.86 22.82 4.29
CA LEU A 259 7.12 23.38 2.96
C LEU A 259 6.92 22.34 1.85
N HIS A 260 7.43 21.13 2.04
CA HIS A 260 7.31 20.01 1.10
C HIS A 260 7.11 18.67 1.83
N ILE A 261 6.37 17.76 1.20
CA ILE A 261 6.22 16.36 1.64
C ILE A 261 6.37 15.41 0.45
N GLU A 262 7.27 14.43 0.54
CA GLU A 262 7.49 13.47 -0.54
C GLU A 262 7.47 12.02 -0.06
N GLY A 263 7.08 11.10 -0.94
CA GLY A 263 7.10 9.68 -0.61
C GLY A 263 7.14 8.76 -1.81
N ASN A 264 7.52 7.52 -1.54
CA ASN A 264 7.43 6.42 -2.49
C ASN A 264 6.85 5.19 -1.80
N PHE A 265 5.99 4.43 -2.47
CA PHE A 265 5.62 3.09 -2.03
C PHE A 265 5.57 2.15 -3.24
N CYS A 266 6.66 1.43 -3.42
CA CYS A 266 6.96 0.62 -4.58
C CYS A 266 7.21 -0.84 -4.17
N GLY A 267 7.09 -1.78 -5.11
CA GLY A 267 7.41 -3.18 -4.86
C GLY A 267 6.80 -4.14 -5.87
N PRO A 268 7.26 -5.41 -5.91
CA PRO A 268 7.17 -6.31 -7.07
C PRO A 268 5.78 -6.92 -7.30
N SER A 269 4.74 -6.09 -7.27
CA SER A 269 3.33 -6.48 -7.29
C SER A 269 2.89 -6.98 -8.67
N ALA A 270 3.50 -6.44 -9.73
CA ALA A 270 3.39 -6.93 -11.11
C ALA A 270 4.07 -8.30 -11.35
N TYR A 271 4.82 -8.81 -10.36
CA TYR A 271 5.47 -10.13 -10.39
C TYR A 271 4.94 -11.10 -9.32
N ARG A 272 4.34 -10.60 -8.23
CA ARG A 272 3.79 -11.41 -7.12
C ARG A 272 2.40 -11.99 -7.36
N PHE A 273 1.63 -11.45 -8.30
CA PHE A 273 0.27 -11.89 -8.58
C PHE A 273 0.13 -12.27 -10.06
N GLU A 274 -0.48 -13.43 -10.30
CA GLU A 274 -0.97 -13.89 -11.60
C GLU A 274 -1.99 -12.90 -12.18
N ARG A 275 -2.16 -12.90 -13.50
CA ARG A 275 -2.97 -11.92 -14.23
C ARG A 275 -4.46 -12.02 -13.87
N GLU A 276 -4.91 -13.20 -13.50
CA GLU A 276 -6.28 -13.56 -13.17
C GLU A 276 -6.60 -13.29 -11.68
N HIS A 277 -5.59 -12.96 -10.85
CA HIS A 277 -5.79 -12.62 -9.45
C HIS A 277 -6.41 -11.21 -9.31
N TRP A 278 -7.57 -11.11 -8.68
CA TRP A 278 -8.43 -9.90 -8.59
C TRP A 278 -7.74 -8.54 -8.43
N ARG A 279 -6.65 -8.43 -7.66
CA ARG A 279 -5.86 -7.18 -7.53
C ARG A 279 -5.21 -6.66 -8.82
N GLN A 280 -5.15 -7.48 -9.87
CA GLN A 280 -4.72 -7.08 -11.22
C GLN A 280 -5.92 -6.65 -12.10
N SER A 281 -7.18 -6.86 -11.68
CA SER A 281 -8.34 -6.38 -12.43
C SER A 281 -8.42 -4.84 -12.36
N ARG A 282 -8.71 -4.22 -13.49
CA ARG A 282 -8.96 -2.77 -13.58
C ARG A 282 -10.24 -2.34 -12.85
N GLU A 283 -11.14 -3.27 -12.59
CA GLU A 283 -12.37 -3.07 -11.82
C GLU A 283 -12.11 -2.99 -10.30
N GLU A 284 -10.98 -3.52 -9.83
CA GLU A 284 -10.57 -3.52 -8.42
C GLU A 284 -9.36 -2.61 -8.16
N GLY A 285 -8.58 -2.33 -9.20
CA GLY A 285 -7.37 -1.52 -9.18
C GLY A 285 -7.37 -0.35 -10.19
N PRO A 286 -8.43 0.47 -10.33
CA PRO A 286 -8.56 1.44 -11.43
C PRO A 286 -7.45 2.49 -11.54
N ALA A 287 -6.72 2.76 -10.45
CA ALA A 287 -5.55 3.65 -10.41
C ALA A 287 -4.21 2.89 -10.36
N GLY A 288 -4.19 1.62 -10.79
CA GLY A 288 -2.99 0.77 -10.79
C GLY A 288 -2.35 0.67 -9.40
N GLY A 289 -1.03 0.89 -9.34
CA GLY A 289 -0.25 0.88 -8.11
C GLY A 289 -0.75 1.81 -7.00
N MET A 290 -1.43 2.91 -7.35
CA MET A 290 -2.01 3.83 -6.36
C MET A 290 -3.09 3.16 -5.51
N THR A 291 -3.93 2.32 -6.11
CA THR A 291 -5.10 1.72 -5.45
C THR A 291 -4.72 0.86 -4.25
N GLY A 292 -3.68 0.04 -4.40
CA GLY A 292 -3.21 -0.87 -3.34
C GLY A 292 -2.20 -0.27 -2.38
N ARG A 293 -1.29 0.59 -2.89
CA ARG A 293 -0.12 1.11 -2.16
C ARG A 293 -0.19 2.61 -1.93
N GLY A 294 -0.24 3.40 -3.01
CA GLY A 294 -0.11 4.86 -2.93
C GLY A 294 -1.17 5.52 -2.06
N VAL A 295 -2.36 4.94 -1.95
CA VAL A 295 -3.44 5.40 -1.06
C VAL A 295 -3.01 5.52 0.42
N HIS A 296 -2.07 4.68 0.89
CA HIS A 296 -1.49 4.81 2.24
C HIS A 296 -0.66 6.10 2.40
N LEU A 297 0.08 6.49 1.37
CA LEU A 297 0.88 7.72 1.39
C LEU A 297 0.04 8.97 1.14
N VAL A 298 -0.99 8.91 0.29
CA VAL A 298 -1.96 10.00 0.13
C VAL A 298 -2.65 10.29 1.47
N ASP A 299 -3.07 9.25 2.19
CA ASP A 299 -3.67 9.41 3.52
C ASP A 299 -2.69 10.00 4.55
N ALA A 300 -1.46 9.47 4.62
CA ALA A 300 -0.42 9.98 5.51
C ALA A 300 -0.07 11.45 5.18
N MET A 301 -0.02 11.82 3.90
CA MET A 301 0.20 13.19 3.44
C MET A 301 -0.95 14.11 3.85
N ILE A 302 -2.21 13.68 3.70
CA ILE A 302 -3.37 14.47 4.15
C ILE A 302 -3.38 14.63 5.68
N CYS A 303 -2.95 13.61 6.43
CA CYS A 303 -2.86 13.62 7.89
C CYS A 303 -1.80 14.62 8.43
N LEU A 304 -0.78 14.95 7.63
CA LEU A 304 0.32 15.85 7.99
C LEU A 304 0.20 17.25 7.36
N SER A 305 -0.20 17.35 6.10
CA SER A 305 -0.21 18.59 5.30
C SER A 305 -1.58 19.27 5.22
N GLY A 306 -2.65 18.57 5.61
CA GLY A 306 -4.03 18.98 5.40
C GLY A 306 -4.56 18.59 4.01
N ARG A 307 -5.60 19.29 3.55
CA ARG A 307 -6.29 18.98 2.29
C ARG A 307 -5.42 19.29 1.07
N ILE A 308 -5.50 18.43 0.06
CA ILE A 308 -4.93 18.66 -1.28
C ILE A 308 -5.85 19.64 -2.01
N GLU A 309 -5.28 20.73 -2.54
CA GLU A 309 -5.96 21.73 -3.36
C GLU A 309 -5.99 21.31 -4.83
N SER A 310 -4.85 20.86 -5.35
CA SER A 310 -4.68 20.44 -6.74
C SER A 310 -3.52 19.45 -6.90
N LEU A 311 -3.52 18.72 -8.02
CA LEU A 311 -2.44 17.81 -8.38
C LEU A 311 -2.25 17.73 -9.90
N VAL A 312 -1.05 17.31 -10.30
CA VAL A 312 -0.76 16.85 -11.67
C VAL A 312 -0.21 15.43 -11.57
N ALA A 313 -0.65 14.54 -12.46
CA ALA A 313 -0.30 13.13 -12.46
C ALA A 313 0.22 12.68 -13.83
N GLN A 314 1.26 11.85 -13.84
CA GLN A 314 1.63 11.02 -14.98
C GLN A 314 1.58 9.55 -14.55
N SER A 315 1.01 8.70 -15.41
CA SER A 315 0.86 7.26 -15.16
C SER A 315 1.11 6.49 -16.46
N SER A 316 1.80 5.36 -16.35
CA SER A 316 2.21 4.56 -17.49
C SER A 316 2.37 3.08 -17.14
N ARG A 317 2.40 2.27 -18.19
CA ARG A 317 2.63 0.82 -18.19
C ARG A 317 3.95 0.57 -18.91
N ALA A 318 5.02 0.32 -18.16
CA ALA A 318 6.38 0.30 -18.68
C ALA A 318 6.97 -1.10 -18.87
N VAL A 319 6.50 -2.13 -18.15
CA VAL A 319 7.21 -3.42 -18.04
C VAL A 319 6.38 -4.65 -18.41
N ARG A 320 5.07 -4.69 -18.08
CA ARG A 320 4.20 -5.84 -18.43
C ARG A 320 2.82 -5.37 -18.83
N ASP A 321 2.18 -6.04 -19.79
CA ASP A 321 0.76 -5.81 -20.08
C ASP A 321 -0.17 -6.74 -19.30
N PHE A 322 -0.84 -6.16 -18.31
CA PHE A 322 -1.84 -6.80 -17.46
C PHE A 322 -3.00 -5.82 -17.16
N GLY A 323 -3.26 -4.85 -18.05
CA GLY A 323 -4.42 -3.95 -17.96
C GLY A 323 -4.33 -2.80 -16.95
N LEU A 324 -3.36 -2.83 -16.03
CA LEU A 324 -3.06 -1.76 -15.06
C LEU A 324 -1.83 -0.95 -15.44
N ASP A 325 -1.70 0.25 -14.85
CA ASP A 325 -0.51 1.07 -14.96
C ASP A 325 0.47 0.69 -13.84
N ASP A 326 1.74 0.46 -14.21
CA ASP A 326 2.77 -0.06 -13.31
C ASP A 326 3.66 1.03 -12.69
N THR A 327 3.62 2.25 -13.24
CA THR A 327 4.49 3.37 -12.90
C THR A 327 3.66 4.65 -12.84
N THR A 328 3.49 5.25 -11.66
CA THR A 328 2.75 6.51 -11.47
C THR A 328 3.59 7.49 -10.67
N SER A 329 3.52 8.78 -11.03
CA SER A 329 4.12 9.89 -10.29
C SER A 329 3.18 11.09 -10.28
N MET A 330 3.05 11.75 -9.14
CA MET A 330 2.21 12.94 -8.96
C MET A 330 2.96 14.05 -8.24
N LEU A 331 2.57 15.29 -8.53
CA LEU A 331 2.91 16.48 -7.78
C LEU A 331 1.64 17.09 -7.18
N PHE A 332 1.68 17.52 -5.92
CA PHE A 332 0.55 18.09 -5.19
C PHE A 332 0.79 19.53 -4.75
N ARG A 333 -0.30 20.29 -4.67
CA ARG A 333 -0.42 21.51 -3.86
C ARG A 333 -1.42 21.25 -2.73
N PHE A 334 -1.10 21.67 -1.51
CA PHE A 334 -1.99 21.58 -0.36
C PHE A 334 -2.59 22.95 -0.02
N GLU A 335 -3.80 22.98 0.56
CA GLU A 335 -4.48 24.20 1.03
C GLU A 335 -3.66 24.97 2.10
N SER A 336 -2.67 24.31 2.73
CA SER A 336 -1.67 24.90 3.64
C SER A 336 -0.54 25.67 2.94
N GLY A 337 -0.54 25.70 1.60
CA GLY A 337 0.50 26.27 0.75
C GLY A 337 1.68 25.33 0.48
N ALA A 338 1.83 24.25 1.26
CA ALA A 338 2.85 23.23 1.07
C ALA A 338 2.73 22.53 -0.29
N THR A 339 3.83 21.95 -0.75
CA THR A 339 3.90 21.14 -1.97
C THR A 339 4.15 19.67 -1.63
N GLY A 340 4.01 18.76 -2.60
CA GLY A 340 4.46 17.39 -2.39
C GLY A 340 4.65 16.56 -3.65
N TYR A 341 5.26 15.38 -3.48
CA TYR A 341 5.50 14.38 -4.52
C TYR A 341 5.12 12.97 -4.05
N LEU A 342 4.51 12.17 -4.92
CA LEU A 342 4.31 10.74 -4.66
C LEU A 342 4.57 9.91 -5.92
N GLY A 343 5.50 8.96 -5.82
CA GLY A 343 5.74 7.94 -6.84
C GLY A 343 5.38 6.53 -6.37
N THR A 344 4.62 5.78 -7.18
CA THR A 344 4.37 4.35 -6.97
C THR A 344 4.81 3.56 -8.20
N VAL A 345 5.70 2.58 -8.01
CA VAL A 345 6.18 1.68 -9.06
C VAL A 345 5.95 0.25 -8.61
N ILE A 346 5.12 -0.51 -9.31
CA ILE A 346 4.75 -1.89 -8.96
C ILE A 346 5.50 -2.98 -9.74
N ALA A 347 6.41 -2.58 -10.63
CA ALA A 347 7.30 -3.45 -11.40
C ALA A 347 8.78 -3.39 -10.93
N THR A 348 9.04 -3.04 -9.67
CA THR A 348 10.40 -2.88 -9.10
C THR A 348 10.53 -3.52 -7.71
N ALA A 349 11.71 -3.41 -7.08
CA ALA A 349 11.99 -3.88 -5.73
C ALA A 349 11.11 -3.20 -4.65
N GLU A 350 10.92 -3.87 -3.51
CA GLU A 350 10.13 -3.31 -2.40
C GLU A 350 10.86 -2.11 -1.77
N THR A 351 10.19 -0.97 -1.72
CA THR A 351 10.69 0.21 -0.98
C THR A 351 9.52 1.07 -0.55
N TRP A 352 9.59 1.60 0.67
CA TRP A 352 8.68 2.63 1.15
C TRP A 352 9.45 3.70 1.90
N ARG A 353 9.06 4.96 1.69
CA ARG A 353 9.55 6.13 2.44
C ARG A 353 8.52 7.25 2.42
N LEU A 354 8.58 8.08 3.45
CA LEU A 354 7.93 9.39 3.54
C LEU A 354 8.93 10.37 4.17
N GLN A 355 9.09 11.54 3.57
CA GLN A 355 9.98 12.60 4.05
C GLN A 355 9.22 13.93 4.07
N VAL A 356 9.40 14.68 5.16
CA VAL A 356 8.84 16.03 5.34
C VAL A 356 9.96 17.05 5.43
N PHE A 357 9.76 18.21 4.82
CA PHE A 357 10.67 19.35 4.88
C PHE A 357 9.92 20.55 5.47
N GLY A 358 10.30 20.95 6.68
CA GLY A 358 9.82 22.16 7.35
C GLY A 358 10.86 23.28 7.33
N ALA A 359 10.44 24.49 7.68
CA ALA A 359 11.29 25.69 7.67
C ALA A 359 12.53 25.62 8.60
N ASN A 360 12.57 24.68 9.54
CA ASN A 360 13.68 24.48 10.48
C ASN A 360 14.35 23.09 10.36
N GLY A 361 14.03 22.28 9.35
CA GLY A 361 14.62 20.94 9.21
C GLY A 361 13.82 19.95 8.39
N TRP A 362 14.22 18.69 8.41
CA TRP A 362 13.47 17.60 7.78
C TRP A 362 13.41 16.35 8.67
N ALA A 363 12.40 15.51 8.42
CA ALA A 363 12.30 14.18 9.00
C ALA A 363 11.95 13.14 7.93
N GLU A 364 12.60 11.99 7.98
CA GLU A 364 12.40 10.86 7.07
C GLU A 364 12.01 9.61 7.87
N VAL A 365 10.94 8.94 7.44
CA VAL A 365 10.62 7.57 7.86
C VAL A 365 10.60 6.64 6.65
N GLY A 366 11.28 5.50 6.76
CA GLY A 366 11.34 4.49 5.72
C GLY A 366 12.37 3.42 6.01
N GLY A 367 12.44 2.41 5.14
CA GLY A 367 13.37 1.29 5.28
C GLY A 367 12.82 0.01 4.65
N VAL A 368 13.71 -0.81 4.09
CA VAL A 368 13.33 -1.91 3.17
C VAL A 368 12.62 -3.07 3.88
N GLU A 369 12.89 -3.30 5.17
CA GLU A 369 12.73 -4.64 5.75
C GLU A 369 11.32 -4.92 6.32
N HIS A 370 10.77 -4.11 7.25
CA HIS A 370 9.42 -4.35 7.79
C HIS A 370 8.62 -3.07 8.07
N LEU A 371 7.31 -3.11 7.78
CA LEU A 371 6.33 -2.07 8.17
C LEU A 371 6.14 -1.92 9.69
N ASN A 372 6.61 -2.91 10.47
CA ASN A 372 6.54 -2.94 11.93
C ASN A 372 7.80 -2.32 12.58
N THR A 373 8.91 -2.19 11.84
CA THR A 373 10.17 -1.60 12.31
C THR A 373 10.38 -0.25 11.63
N TRP A 374 10.15 0.84 12.36
CA TRP A 374 10.34 2.19 11.84
C TRP A 374 11.71 2.72 12.25
N GLN A 375 12.40 3.35 11.30
CA GLN A 375 13.53 4.23 11.58
C GLN A 375 13.08 5.65 11.23
N LEU A 376 13.14 6.55 12.21
CA LEU A 376 12.91 7.98 12.01
C LEU A 376 14.28 8.67 12.06
N LYS A 377 14.65 9.33 10.96
CA LYS A 377 15.78 10.26 10.91
C LYS A 377 15.22 11.67 11.04
N VAL A 378 15.87 12.53 11.83
CA VAL A 378 15.50 13.95 11.96
C VAL A 378 16.77 14.78 11.83
N CYS A 379 16.73 15.82 11.01
CA CYS A 379 17.78 16.81 10.88
C CYS A 379 17.17 18.19 11.11
N THR A 380 17.75 18.97 12.01
CA THR A 380 17.32 20.34 12.33
C THR A 380 18.39 21.35 11.93
N ILE A 381 17.94 22.53 11.52
CA ILE A 381 18.77 23.70 11.28
C ILE A 381 19.09 24.32 12.64
N ASP A 382 20.38 24.43 12.94
CA ASP A 382 20.85 25.37 13.94
C ASP A 382 20.82 26.77 13.30
N ARG A 383 20.32 27.79 14.00
CA ARG A 383 20.23 29.17 13.49
C ARG A 383 21.34 30.07 14.03
N GLU A 384 22.14 29.56 14.96
CA GLU A 384 23.29 30.24 15.54
C GLU A 384 24.61 29.70 14.93
N ASN A 385 24.55 28.66 14.08
CA ASN A 385 25.69 28.01 13.38
C ASN A 385 25.28 27.12 12.17
#